data_AF-A0A0L9U927-F1
#
_entry.id   AF-A0A0L9U927-F1
#
_cell.length_a   1.000
_cell.length_b   1.000
_cell.length_c   1.000
_cell.angle_alpha   90.00
_cell.angle_beta   90.00
_cell.angle_gamma   90.00
#
_symmetry.space_group_name_H-M   'P 1'
#
loop_
_entity.id
_entity.type
_entity.pdbx_description
1 polymer ?
#
loop_
_entity_poly.entity_id
_entity_poly.type
_entity_poly.pdbx_seq_one_letter_code
_entity_poly.pdbx_strand_id
1 'polypeptide(L)'
;MPISLQESASYGDNSLEGENPSIDSEEETLAQPPTREQIMALLTDAQREQLTKKLSEANQQNRFLKRQLKVKEDALVKFKSELGVMELEIQALARLAEEIAQCGIPEGSRKINGKYIHSHLVTRLEAVHEKLKEQIKDVDAAQSKEVSVFWIGMAESVQVMGTFDGWSQGEHLSPEYNGSYTKFSTTMLLRPGRYEIKFLVDGEWQLSPEFPIIGEGLTKNNLLVVE
;
A
#
# COMPACT_ATOMS: atom_id res chain seq x y z
N MET A 1 -53.59 -8.28 -5.42
CA MET A 1 -55.02 -8.61 -5.17
C MET A 1 -55.29 -8.35 -3.70
N PRO A 2 -56.24 -7.46 -3.39
CA PRO A 2 -56.46 -6.88 -2.06
C PRO A 2 -57.41 -7.75 -1.23
N ILE A 3 -57.36 -7.62 0.10
CA ILE A 3 -58.47 -8.05 0.97
C ILE A 3 -58.87 -6.83 1.79
N SER A 4 -59.94 -6.20 1.31
CA SER A 4 -60.87 -5.42 2.11
C SER A 4 -61.62 -6.36 3.04
N LEU A 5 -62.01 -5.92 4.24
CA LEU A 5 -63.34 -6.21 4.79
C LEU A 5 -63.68 -5.27 5.94
N GLN A 6 -64.81 -4.61 5.70
CA GLN A 6 -65.66 -3.77 6.53
C GLN A 6 -66.20 -4.50 7.77
N GLU A 7 -66.57 -3.74 8.82
CA GLU A 7 -67.89 -3.65 9.48
C GLU A 7 -67.75 -3.20 10.95
N SER A 8 -68.19 -1.98 11.27
CA SER A 8 -69.51 -1.58 11.84
C SER A 8 -69.55 -1.71 13.38
N ALA A 9 -69.45 -0.60 14.10
CA ALA A 9 -70.53 0.27 14.60
C ALA A 9 -71.12 -0.20 15.94
N SER A 10 -70.97 0.62 16.98
CA SER A 10 -71.89 0.69 18.11
C SER A 10 -71.95 2.13 18.62
N TYR A 11 -73.16 2.69 18.55
CA TYR A 11 -73.55 3.98 19.09
C TYR A 11 -73.95 3.82 20.56
N GLY A 12 -73.66 4.85 21.35
CA GLY A 12 -74.41 5.20 22.55
C GLY A 12 -73.54 5.97 23.53
N ASP A 13 -73.97 7.02 24.20
CA ASP A 13 -75.14 7.90 24.14
C ASP A 13 -74.90 8.94 25.26
N ASN A 14 -75.25 10.20 25.03
CA ASN A 14 -75.53 11.24 26.04
C ASN A 14 -74.44 11.66 27.07
N SER A 15 -74.40 12.87 27.61
CA SER A 15 -74.91 14.21 27.29
C SER A 15 -74.34 15.13 28.39
N LEU A 16 -73.88 16.31 27.98
CA LEU A 16 -73.99 17.62 28.65
C LEU A 16 -73.70 17.74 30.17
N GLU A 17 -72.64 18.49 30.49
CA GLU A 17 -72.58 19.63 31.45
C GLU A 17 -71.13 20.17 31.33
N GLY A 18 -70.82 21.44 31.07
CA GLY A 18 -71.46 22.67 31.49
C GLY A 18 -70.36 23.52 32.16
N GLU A 19 -69.95 24.60 31.48
CA GLU A 19 -69.27 25.79 32.03
C GLU A 19 -67.73 25.77 32.29
N ASN A 20 -67.00 26.30 31.28
CA ASN A 20 -66.13 27.50 31.28
C ASN A 20 -65.08 27.76 32.39
N PRO A 21 -64.02 28.58 32.13
CA PRO A 21 -63.38 28.92 30.85
C PRO A 21 -61.84 28.82 30.90
N SER A 22 -61.27 28.64 29.71
CA SER A 22 -59.91 29.00 29.34
C SER A 22 -59.64 30.49 29.53
N ILE A 23 -58.63 30.86 30.33
CA ILE A 23 -57.79 32.04 30.09
C ILE A 23 -56.34 31.67 30.40
N ASP A 24 -55.55 31.63 29.33
CA ASP A 24 -54.10 31.82 29.21
C ASP A 24 -53.20 31.45 30.38
N SER A 25 -52.41 30.41 30.16
CA SER A 25 -50.99 30.52 30.43
C SER A 25 -50.27 29.90 29.25
N GLU A 26 -49.93 30.76 28.29
CA GLU A 26 -48.74 30.59 27.47
C GLU A 26 -47.54 30.45 28.44
N GLU A 27 -47.34 29.25 29.01
CA GLU A 27 -46.03 28.89 29.57
C GLU A 27 -45.11 28.66 28.38
N GLU A 28 -44.60 29.79 27.90
CA GLU A 28 -43.29 29.93 27.29
C GLU A 28 -42.35 28.89 27.93
N THR A 29 -42.04 27.84 27.18
CA THR A 29 -41.12 26.78 27.60
C THR A 29 -39.73 27.40 27.72
N LEU A 30 -39.47 28.06 28.85
CA LEU A 30 -38.18 28.62 29.21
C LEU A 30 -37.19 27.46 29.24
N ALA A 31 -36.39 27.34 28.18
CA ALA A 31 -35.35 26.33 28.06
C ALA A 31 -34.41 26.46 29.28
N GLN A 32 -34.44 25.47 30.17
CA GLN A 32 -33.50 25.39 31.28
C GLN A 32 -32.07 25.40 30.72
N PRO A 33 -31.14 26.17 31.32
CA PRO A 33 -29.76 26.21 30.85
C PRO A 33 -29.16 24.80 30.92
N PRO A 34 -28.41 24.36 29.89
CA PRO A 34 -27.94 22.99 29.79
C PRO A 34 -27.05 22.62 30.98
N THR A 35 -27.26 21.43 31.52
CA THR A 35 -26.48 20.91 32.63
C THR A 35 -25.03 20.69 32.19
N ARG A 36 -24.07 20.83 33.11
CA ARG A 36 -22.63 20.61 32.84
C ARG A 36 -22.34 19.31 32.10
N GLU A 37 -23.04 18.23 32.43
CA GLU A 37 -22.91 16.92 31.77
C GLU A 37 -23.35 16.96 30.31
N GLN A 38 -24.44 17.67 29.99
CA GLN A 38 -24.93 17.85 28.63
C GLN A 38 -23.94 18.68 27.79
N ILE A 39 -23.34 19.72 28.39
CA ILE A 39 -22.30 20.53 27.74
C ILE A 39 -21.07 19.66 27.43
N MET A 40 -20.62 18.83 28.37
CA MET A 40 -19.48 17.93 28.15
C MET A 40 -19.79 16.89 27.07
N ALA A 41 -20.99 16.30 27.07
CA ALA A 41 -21.42 15.37 26.03
C ALA A 41 -21.38 16.01 24.64
N LEU A 42 -21.98 17.19 24.47
CA LEU A 42 -21.96 17.94 23.20
C LEU A 42 -20.54 18.27 22.74
N LEU A 43 -19.65 18.64 23.67
CA LEU A 43 -18.25 18.91 23.36
C LEU A 43 -17.51 17.63 22.92
N THR A 44 -17.77 16.50 23.58
CA THR A 44 -17.20 15.21 23.14
C THR A 44 -17.74 14.75 21.79
N ASP A 45 -19.01 15.00 21.49
CA ASP A 45 -19.61 14.64 20.21
C ASP A 45 -19.07 15.53 19.08
N ALA A 46 -18.91 16.83 19.31
CA ALA A 46 -18.26 17.73 18.37
C ALA A 46 -16.80 17.33 18.09
N GLN A 47 -16.05 16.93 19.13
CA GLN A 47 -14.70 16.40 18.97
C GLN A 47 -14.68 15.08 18.19
N ARG A 48 -15.60 14.16 18.47
CA ARG A 48 -15.75 12.90 17.72
C ARG A 48 -16.05 13.17 16.26
N GLU A 49 -16.98 14.05 15.95
CA GLU A 49 -17.33 14.45 14.58
C GLU A 49 -16.12 15.04 13.83
N GLN A 50 -15.34 15.89 14.52
CA GLN A 50 -14.12 16.43 13.93
C GLN A 50 -13.09 15.32 13.62
N LEU A 51 -12.92 14.36 14.53
CA LEU A 51 -12.00 13.23 14.35
C LEU A 51 -12.46 12.28 13.25
N THR A 52 -13.75 11.96 13.17
CA THR A 52 -14.31 11.09 12.11
C THR A 52 -14.17 11.75 10.74
N LYS A 53 -14.36 13.06 10.65
CA LYS A 53 -14.11 13.83 9.42
C LYS A 53 -12.65 13.76 9.01
N LYS A 54 -11.70 14.05 9.91
CA LYS A 54 -10.26 13.96 9.63
C LYS A 54 -9.84 12.55 9.23
N LEU A 55 -10.36 11.53 9.91
CA LEU A 55 -10.11 10.13 9.58
C LEU A 55 -10.62 9.78 8.18
N SER A 56 -11.81 10.25 7.82
CA SER A 56 -12.38 10.07 6.48
C SER A 56 -11.54 10.73 5.39
N GLU A 57 -11.11 11.97 5.61
CA GLU A 57 -10.22 12.72 4.72
C GLU A 57 -8.88 11.99 4.53
N ALA A 58 -8.24 11.58 5.63
CA ALA A 58 -7.00 10.81 5.61
C ALA A 58 -7.16 9.46 4.88
N ASN A 59 -8.29 8.78 5.08
CA ASN A 59 -8.59 7.53 4.39
C ASN A 59 -8.80 7.72 2.89
N GLN A 60 -9.46 8.81 2.46
CA GLN A 60 -9.58 9.15 1.05
C GLN A 60 -8.21 9.43 0.42
N GLN A 61 -7.36 10.22 1.11
CA GLN A 61 -6.00 10.49 0.65
C GLN A 61 -5.16 9.21 0.53
N ASN A 62 -5.21 8.33 1.54
CA ASN A 62 -4.53 7.04 1.49
C ASN A 62 -4.98 6.18 0.30
N ARG A 63 -6.29 6.08 0.05
CA ARG A 63 -6.82 5.36 -1.11
C ARG A 63 -6.34 5.96 -2.43
N PHE A 64 -6.29 7.28 -2.52
CA PHE A 64 -5.81 7.99 -3.69
C PHE A 64 -4.32 7.73 -3.95
N LEU A 65 -3.48 7.86 -2.92
CA LEU A 65 -2.04 7.60 -3.02
C LEU A 65 -1.75 6.14 -3.40
N LYS A 66 -2.45 5.17 -2.79
CA LYS A 66 -2.32 3.75 -3.16
C LYS A 66 -2.65 3.50 -4.64
N ARG A 67 -3.69 4.15 -5.17
CA ARG A 67 -4.04 4.05 -6.59
C ARG A 67 -2.96 4.67 -7.48
N GLN A 68 -2.45 5.85 -7.12
CA GLN A 68 -1.37 6.49 -7.87
C GLN A 68 -0.10 5.64 -7.88
N LEU A 69 0.28 5.07 -6.74
CA LEU A 69 1.42 4.17 -6.61
C LEU A 69 1.26 2.97 -7.54
N LYS A 70 0.09 2.31 -7.52
CA LYS A 70 -0.19 1.18 -8.41
C LYS A 70 -0.05 1.56 -9.90
N VAL A 71 -0.62 2.69 -10.32
CA VAL A 71 -0.51 3.16 -11.70
C VAL A 71 0.95 3.42 -12.10
N LYS A 72 1.76 3.97 -11.18
CA LYS A 72 3.20 4.19 -11.42
C LYS A 72 3.97 2.89 -11.51
N GLU A 73 3.65 1.91 -10.67
CA GLU A 73 4.28 0.59 -10.70
C GLU A 73 3.95 -0.16 -12.01
N ASP A 74 2.67 -0.15 -12.43
CA ASP A 74 2.23 -0.75 -13.69
C ASP A 74 2.94 -0.09 -14.89
N ALA A 75 3.14 1.23 -14.85
CA ALA A 75 3.89 1.95 -15.87
C ALA A 75 5.38 1.57 -15.90
N LEU A 76 6.01 1.36 -14.74
CA LEU A 76 7.40 0.86 -14.66
C LEU A 76 7.54 -0.54 -15.23
N VAL A 77 6.61 -1.45 -14.92
CA VAL A 77 6.58 -2.81 -15.49
C VAL A 77 6.48 -2.75 -17.01
N LYS A 78 5.58 -1.91 -17.53
CA LYS A 78 5.43 -1.73 -18.98
C LYS A 78 6.71 -1.20 -19.61
N PHE A 79 7.28 -0.13 -19.05
CA PHE A 79 8.52 0.46 -19.55
C PHE A 79 9.68 -0.55 -19.56
N LYS A 80 9.83 -1.35 -18.50
CA LYS A 80 10.82 -2.44 -18.42
C LYS A 80 10.63 -3.46 -19.55
N SER A 81 9.39 -3.87 -19.82
CA SER A 81 9.11 -4.83 -20.89
C SER A 81 9.45 -4.28 -22.28
N GLU A 82 9.14 -3.01 -22.55
CA GLU A 82 9.49 -2.33 -23.81
C GLU A 82 11.01 -2.20 -23.97
N LEU A 83 11.71 -1.88 -22.87
CA LEU A 83 13.16 -1.77 -22.83
C LEU A 83 13.84 -3.13 -23.09
N GLY A 84 13.30 -4.21 -22.53
CA GLY A 84 13.78 -5.58 -22.77
C GLY A 84 13.63 -6.01 -24.23
N VAL A 85 12.50 -5.69 -24.88
CA VAL A 85 12.32 -5.97 -26.32
C VAL A 85 13.35 -5.19 -27.16
N MET A 86 13.59 -3.92 -26.83
CA MET A 86 14.58 -3.10 -27.53
C MET A 86 16.01 -3.61 -27.31
N GLU A 87 16.34 -4.08 -26.10
CA GLU A 87 17.64 -4.64 -25.78
C GLU A 87 17.95 -5.89 -26.62
N LEU A 88 16.97 -6.79 -26.78
CA LEU A 88 17.09 -7.99 -27.61
C LEU A 88 17.22 -7.66 -29.10
N GLU A 89 16.46 -6.68 -29.59
CA GLU A 89 16.55 -6.23 -30.98
C GLU A 89 17.93 -5.62 -31.28
N ILE A 90 18.44 -4.76 -30.40
CA ILE A 90 19.79 -4.18 -30.54
C ILE A 90 20.85 -5.28 -30.45
N GLN A 91 20.67 -6.30 -29.61
CA GLN A 91 21.57 -7.44 -29.55
C GLN A 91 21.57 -8.24 -30.86
N ALA A 92 20.41 -8.49 -31.45
CA ALA A 92 20.30 -9.16 -32.74
C ALA A 92 20.98 -8.35 -33.86
N LEU A 93 20.74 -7.03 -33.90
CA LEU A 93 21.41 -6.13 -34.84
C LEU A 93 22.93 -6.09 -34.64
N ALA A 94 23.41 -6.14 -33.39
CA ALA A 94 24.83 -6.18 -33.08
C ALA A 94 25.48 -7.47 -33.64
N ARG A 95 24.83 -8.63 -33.46
CA ARG A 95 25.30 -9.91 -34.01
C ARG A 95 25.34 -9.90 -35.54
N LEU A 96 24.29 -9.40 -36.19
CA LEU A 96 24.28 -9.26 -37.66
C LEU A 96 25.40 -8.32 -38.14
N ALA A 97 25.63 -7.20 -37.46
CA ALA A 97 26.72 -6.29 -37.78
C ALA A 97 28.10 -6.93 -37.57
N GLU A 98 28.23 -7.81 -36.58
CA GLU A 98 29.45 -8.57 -36.30
C GLU A 98 29.73 -9.59 -37.41
N GLU A 99 28.74 -10.35 -37.85
CA GLU A 99 28.84 -11.26 -39.00
C GLU A 99 29.27 -10.53 -40.27
N ILE A 100 28.67 -9.36 -40.55
CA ILE A 100 29.05 -8.51 -41.69
C ILE A 100 30.50 -8.04 -41.57
N ALA A 101 30.95 -7.67 -40.36
CA ALA A 101 32.32 -7.26 -40.14
C ALA A 101 33.33 -8.40 -40.32
N GLN A 102 32.91 -9.65 -40.08
CA GLN A 102 33.73 -10.85 -40.25
C GLN A 102 33.78 -11.36 -41.70
N CYS A 103 32.75 -11.10 -42.52
CA CYS A 103 32.66 -11.53 -43.93
C CYS A 103 33.66 -10.85 -44.90
N GLY A 104 34.57 -10.00 -44.40
CA GLY A 104 35.56 -9.27 -45.19
C GLY A 104 35.16 -7.82 -45.42
N ILE A 105 36.14 -6.95 -45.69
CA ILE A 105 35.92 -5.52 -45.90
C ILE A 105 35.64 -5.26 -47.38
N PRO A 106 34.43 -4.80 -47.77
CA PRO A 106 34.14 -4.45 -49.16
C PRO A 106 35.08 -3.37 -49.70
N GLU A 107 35.47 -3.46 -50.97
CA GLU A 107 36.24 -2.40 -51.63
C GLU A 107 35.48 -1.06 -51.58
N GLY A 108 36.18 0.02 -51.25
CA GLY A 108 35.58 1.35 -51.05
C GLY A 108 34.93 1.59 -49.69
N SER A 109 35.05 0.65 -48.74
CA SER A 109 34.52 0.84 -47.38
C SER A 109 35.08 2.07 -46.68
N ARG A 110 34.19 2.99 -46.31
CA ARG A 110 34.56 4.20 -45.56
C ARG A 110 35.09 3.87 -44.16
N LYS A 111 36.00 4.70 -43.67
CA LYS A 111 36.45 4.69 -42.28
C LYS A 111 35.84 5.83 -41.48
N ILE A 112 35.52 5.58 -40.22
CA ILE A 112 35.05 6.55 -39.23
C ILE A 112 36.02 6.45 -38.05
N ASN A 113 36.70 7.54 -37.70
CA ASN A 113 37.71 7.57 -36.63
C ASN A 113 38.76 6.44 -36.73
N GLY A 114 39.21 6.14 -37.95
CA GLY A 114 40.21 5.10 -38.22
C GLY A 114 39.68 3.66 -38.27
N LYS A 115 38.43 3.40 -37.85
CA LYS A 115 37.76 2.08 -37.95
C LYS A 115 36.91 1.98 -39.21
N TYR A 116 36.80 0.78 -39.80
CA TYR A 116 35.87 0.56 -40.90
C TYR A 116 34.42 0.72 -40.43
N ILE A 117 33.54 1.23 -41.29
CA ILE A 117 32.14 1.51 -40.94
C ILE A 117 31.42 0.32 -40.28
N HIS A 118 31.67 -0.91 -40.73
CA HIS A 118 31.05 -2.13 -40.14
C HIS A 118 31.54 -2.36 -38.70
N SER A 119 32.85 -2.32 -38.47
CA SER A 119 33.42 -2.42 -37.11
C SER A 119 32.99 -1.27 -36.19
N HIS A 120 32.82 -0.05 -36.74
CA HIS A 120 32.33 1.09 -35.97
C HIS A 120 30.86 0.89 -35.57
N LEU A 121 30.02 0.36 -36.47
CA LEU A 121 28.63 0.05 -36.19
C LEU A 121 28.49 -0.98 -35.05
N VAL A 122 29.27 -2.06 -35.07
CA VAL A 122 29.30 -3.06 -33.99
C VAL A 122 29.56 -2.38 -32.65
N THR A 123 30.64 -1.61 -32.54
CA THR A 123 30.97 -0.93 -31.27
C THR A 123 29.90 0.06 -30.79
N ARG A 124 29.15 0.67 -31.72
CA ARG A 124 28.05 1.58 -31.38
C ARG A 124 26.82 0.80 -30.89
N LEU A 125 26.50 -0.32 -31.51
CA LEU A 125 25.38 -1.19 -31.11
C LEU A 125 25.66 -1.84 -29.76
N GLU A 126 26.87 -2.34 -29.54
CA GLU A 126 27.30 -2.87 -28.23
C GLU A 126 27.20 -1.80 -27.13
N ALA A 127 27.65 -0.56 -27.40
CA ALA A 127 27.53 0.52 -26.43
C ALA A 127 26.07 0.87 -26.10
N VAL A 128 25.16 0.79 -27.08
CA VAL A 128 23.72 0.98 -26.84
C VAL A 128 23.15 -0.20 -26.05
N HIS A 129 23.52 -1.43 -26.41
CA HIS A 129 23.10 -2.65 -25.71
C HIS A 129 23.49 -2.62 -24.23
N GLU A 130 24.75 -2.30 -23.91
CA GLU A 130 25.21 -2.18 -22.52
C GLU A 130 24.47 -1.08 -21.76
N LYS A 131 24.20 0.06 -22.40
CA LYS A 131 23.40 1.13 -21.78
C LYS A 131 21.96 0.70 -21.51
N LEU A 132 21.33 -0.03 -22.42
CA LEU A 132 19.97 -0.56 -22.22
C LEU A 132 19.95 -1.57 -21.07
N LYS A 133 20.95 -2.45 -21.01
CA LYS A 133 21.11 -3.44 -19.93
C LYS A 133 21.28 -2.79 -18.56
N GLU A 134 22.07 -1.72 -18.47
CA GLU A 134 22.20 -0.92 -17.25
C GLU A 134 20.87 -0.27 -16.86
N GLN A 135 20.14 0.31 -17.80
CA GLN A 135 18.82 0.89 -17.55
C GLN A 135 17.79 -0.16 -17.08
N ILE A 136 17.80 -1.37 -17.65
CA ILE A 136 16.94 -2.48 -17.19
C ILE A 136 17.26 -2.81 -15.73
N LYS A 137 18.56 -2.92 -15.39
CA LYS A 137 19.00 -3.19 -14.02
C LYS A 137 18.56 -2.10 -13.04
N ASP A 138 18.64 -0.83 -13.43
CA ASP A 138 18.17 0.28 -12.60
C ASP A 138 16.65 0.22 -12.36
N VAL A 139 15.88 -0.15 -13.38
CA VAL A 139 14.43 -0.36 -13.25
C VAL A 139 14.13 -1.55 -12.34
N ASP A 140 14.91 -2.65 -12.43
CA ASP A 140 14.79 -3.80 -11.55
C ASP A 140 15.05 -3.45 -10.08
N ALA A 141 16.05 -2.62 -9.81
CA ALA A 141 16.36 -2.14 -8.46
C ALA A 141 15.29 -1.16 -7.93
N ALA A 142 14.60 -0.43 -8.82
CA ALA A 142 13.53 0.47 -8.44
C ALA A 142 12.18 -0.24 -8.22
N GLN A 143 11.96 -1.37 -8.89
CA GLN A 143 10.73 -2.15 -8.82
C GLN A 143 10.52 -2.76 -7.43
N SER A 144 9.32 -2.59 -6.88
CA SER A 144 8.95 -3.21 -5.60
C SER A 144 8.54 -4.67 -5.79
N LYS A 145 8.84 -5.51 -4.80
CA LYS A 145 8.53 -6.95 -4.75
C LYS A 145 7.70 -7.27 -3.53
N GLU A 146 6.76 -8.18 -3.69
CA GLU A 146 5.98 -8.73 -2.57
C GLU A 146 6.85 -9.71 -1.79
N VAL A 147 7.04 -9.42 -0.51
CA VAL A 147 7.87 -10.20 0.40
C VAL A 147 7.00 -10.62 1.58
N SER A 148 6.89 -11.94 1.79
CA SER A 148 6.18 -12.48 2.94
C SER A 148 7.13 -12.53 4.14
N VAL A 149 6.79 -11.80 5.20
CA VAL A 149 7.48 -11.82 6.48
C VAL A 149 6.60 -12.54 7.49
N PHE A 150 7.19 -13.44 8.27
CA PHE A 150 6.43 -14.20 9.26
C PHE A 150 7.20 -14.36 10.57
N TRP A 151 6.46 -14.63 11.63
CA TRP A 151 6.97 -14.97 12.95
C TRP A 151 6.18 -16.14 13.52
N ILE A 152 6.84 -17.06 14.21
CA ILE A 152 6.22 -18.28 14.73
C ILE A 152 6.38 -18.30 16.24
N GLY A 153 5.27 -18.44 16.97
CA GLY A 153 5.28 -18.58 18.41
C GLY A 153 3.92 -18.34 19.04
N MET A 154 3.90 -18.26 20.37
CA MET A 154 2.72 -17.85 21.14
C MET A 154 2.83 -16.37 21.45
N ALA A 155 1.92 -15.58 20.91
CA ALA A 155 1.82 -14.14 21.14
C ALA A 155 0.36 -13.70 20.95
N GLU A 156 0.00 -12.54 21.49
CA GLU A 156 -1.28 -11.89 21.20
C GLU A 156 -1.16 -10.96 19.99
N SER A 157 -0.04 -10.24 19.89
CA SER A 157 0.22 -9.27 18.83
C SER A 157 1.69 -9.31 18.40
N VAL A 158 1.90 -9.26 17.08
CA VAL A 158 3.24 -9.23 16.50
C VAL A 158 3.31 -8.11 15.47
N GLN A 159 4.36 -7.31 15.57
CA GLN A 159 4.67 -6.23 14.63
C GLN A 159 6.13 -6.35 14.18
N VAL A 160 6.37 -6.22 12.88
CA VAL A 160 7.72 -6.13 12.33
C VAL A 160 8.11 -4.66 12.21
N MET A 161 9.28 -4.31 12.73
CA MET A 161 9.89 -3.00 12.62
C MET A 161 11.21 -3.15 11.86
N GLY A 162 11.65 -2.13 11.12
CA GLY A 162 12.93 -2.24 10.44
C GLY A 162 13.37 -1.02 9.66
N THR A 163 14.47 -1.16 8.92
CA THR A 163 15.03 -0.05 8.13
C THR A 163 14.19 0.31 6.92
N PHE A 164 13.22 -0.53 6.52
CA PHE A 164 12.34 -0.27 5.38
C PHE A 164 11.48 1.00 5.55
N ASP A 165 11.18 1.39 6.78
CA ASP A 165 10.46 2.63 7.14
C ASP A 165 11.25 3.51 8.11
N GLY A 166 12.55 3.24 8.29
CA GLY A 166 13.40 3.96 9.23
C GLY A 166 13.08 3.73 10.69
N TRP A 167 12.57 2.55 11.06
CA TRP A 167 12.22 2.17 12.44
C TRP A 167 11.10 3.02 13.04
N SER A 168 10.13 3.44 12.23
CA SER A 168 9.12 4.43 12.65
C SER A 168 7.78 3.82 13.03
N GLN A 169 7.11 3.12 12.12
CA GLN A 169 5.76 2.59 12.28
C GLN A 169 5.71 1.07 12.27
N GLY A 170 6.52 0.41 11.44
CA GLY A 170 6.45 -1.03 11.21
C GLY A 170 5.14 -1.50 10.59
N GLU A 171 4.94 -2.83 10.62
CA GLU A 171 3.77 -3.48 10.05
C GLU A 171 3.27 -4.60 10.96
N HIS A 172 1.95 -4.66 11.21
CA HIS A 172 1.35 -5.70 12.02
C HIS A 172 1.19 -7.00 11.22
N LEU A 173 1.51 -8.12 11.86
CA LEU A 173 1.35 -9.44 11.27
C LEU A 173 0.00 -10.03 11.67
N SER A 174 -0.66 -10.65 10.69
CA SER A 174 -1.94 -11.34 10.90
C SER A 174 -1.70 -12.75 11.45
N PRO A 175 -2.40 -13.17 12.52
CA PRO A 175 -2.27 -14.50 13.08
C PRO A 175 -2.98 -15.55 12.22
N GLU A 176 -2.31 -16.68 12.01
CA GLU A 176 -2.83 -17.89 11.40
C GLU A 176 -2.58 -19.07 12.35
N TYR A 177 -3.65 -19.68 12.84
CA TYR A 177 -3.59 -20.76 13.81
C TYR A 177 -3.43 -22.11 13.11
N ASN A 178 -2.35 -22.85 13.40
CA ASN A 178 -2.09 -24.16 12.80
C ASN A 178 -2.24 -25.34 13.78
N GLY A 179 -2.87 -25.13 14.93
CA GLY A 179 -3.16 -26.18 15.91
C GLY A 179 -2.09 -26.41 16.97
N SER A 180 -0.83 -26.04 16.73
CA SER A 180 0.27 -26.22 17.71
C SER A 180 1.02 -24.94 18.03
N TYR A 181 1.13 -24.02 17.06
CA TYR A 181 1.66 -22.68 17.23
C TYR A 181 0.86 -21.69 16.38
N THR A 182 1.00 -20.39 16.66
CA THR A 182 0.43 -19.36 15.80
C THR A 182 1.52 -18.87 14.86
N LYS A 183 1.24 -18.89 13.56
CA LYS A 183 2.08 -18.26 12.55
C LYS A 183 1.52 -16.87 12.30
N PHE A 184 2.29 -15.85 12.63
CA PHE A 184 1.99 -14.47 12.29
C PHE A 184 2.61 -14.19 10.93
N SER A 185 1.88 -13.59 9.99
CA SER A 185 2.44 -13.23 8.68
C SER A 185 1.90 -11.93 8.12
N THR A 186 2.70 -11.26 7.29
CA THR A 186 2.29 -10.13 6.47
C THR A 186 3.00 -10.13 5.12
N THR A 187 2.43 -9.43 4.14
CA THR A 187 3.01 -9.26 2.80
C THR A 187 3.38 -7.80 2.61
N MET A 188 4.68 -7.54 2.49
CA MET A 188 5.24 -6.20 2.34
C MET A 188 5.68 -5.96 0.90
N LEU A 189 5.53 -4.73 0.40
CA LEU A 189 6.09 -4.30 -0.89
C LEU A 189 7.41 -3.59 -0.66
N LEU A 190 8.53 -4.30 -0.88
CA LEU A 190 9.89 -3.79 -0.64
C LEU A 190 10.70 -3.80 -1.93
N ARG A 191 11.59 -2.82 -2.09
CA ARG A 191 12.55 -2.84 -3.20
C ARG A 191 13.65 -3.87 -2.93
N PRO A 192 14.32 -4.40 -3.96
CA PRO A 192 15.50 -5.23 -3.77
C PRO A 192 16.53 -4.54 -2.89
N GLY A 193 17.04 -5.25 -1.90
CA GLY A 193 17.87 -4.65 -0.88
C GLY A 193 18.02 -5.49 0.38
N ARG A 194 18.78 -4.93 1.32
CA ARG A 194 19.05 -5.53 2.63
C ARG A 194 18.38 -4.67 3.68
N TYR A 195 17.49 -5.27 4.45
CA TYR A 195 16.73 -4.61 5.50
C TYR A 195 17.05 -5.23 6.84
N GLU A 196 17.36 -4.40 7.83
CA GLU A 196 17.41 -4.87 9.22
C GLU A 196 16.00 -4.80 9.78
N ILE A 197 15.56 -5.89 10.38
CA ILE A 197 14.23 -6.00 10.97
C ILE A 197 14.30 -6.55 12.38
N LYS A 198 13.27 -6.27 13.18
CA LYS A 198 13.09 -6.84 14.52
C LYS A 198 11.59 -6.93 14.81
N PHE A 199 11.22 -7.90 15.63
CA PHE A 199 9.82 -8.12 15.97
C PHE A 199 9.51 -7.51 17.33
N LEU A 200 8.41 -6.76 17.41
CA LEU A 200 7.79 -6.35 18.66
C LEU A 200 6.65 -7.34 18.93
N VAL A 201 6.87 -8.22 19.89
CA VAL A 201 5.98 -9.32 20.26
C VAL A 201 5.43 -9.00 21.65
N ASP A 202 4.13 -8.72 21.74
CA ASP A 202 3.46 -8.33 22.99
C ASP A 202 4.17 -7.17 23.75
N GLY A 203 4.76 -6.24 22.99
CA GLY A 203 5.49 -5.09 23.52
C GLY A 203 6.98 -5.35 23.82
N GLU A 204 7.47 -6.57 23.63
CA GLU A 204 8.88 -6.92 23.83
C GLU A 204 9.63 -7.14 22.52
N TRP A 205 10.87 -6.66 22.47
CA TRP A 205 11.73 -6.82 21.30
C TRP A 205 12.30 -8.23 21.20
N GLN A 206 11.97 -8.94 20.12
CA GLN A 206 12.40 -10.30 19.86
C GLN A 206 13.06 -10.46 18.49
N LEU A 207 13.98 -11.42 18.41
CA LEU A 207 14.57 -11.89 17.16
C LEU A 207 13.85 -13.17 16.75
N SER A 208 13.55 -13.29 15.47
CA SER A 208 13.04 -14.53 14.90
C SER A 208 14.22 -15.46 14.57
N PRO A 209 14.14 -16.75 14.93
CA PRO A 209 15.14 -17.75 14.51
C PRO A 209 15.07 -18.05 13.01
N GLU A 210 13.98 -17.68 12.35
CA GLU A 210 13.72 -17.94 10.92
C GLU A 210 14.52 -17.00 9.99
N PHE A 211 15.11 -15.94 10.53
CA PHE A 211 15.87 -14.96 9.77
C PHE A 211 17.32 -14.91 10.25
N PRO A 212 18.30 -14.76 9.34
CA PRO A 212 19.69 -14.53 9.73
C PRO A 212 19.81 -13.35 10.69
N ILE A 213 20.72 -13.43 11.66
CA ILE A 213 20.96 -12.36 12.64
C ILE A 213 22.19 -11.56 12.20
N ILE A 214 22.11 -10.24 12.31
CA ILE A 214 23.19 -9.29 12.05
C ILE A 214 23.35 -8.34 13.25
N GLY A 215 24.56 -7.79 13.42
CA GLY A 215 24.89 -6.87 14.53
C GLY A 215 25.40 -7.59 15.78
N GLU A 216 25.78 -6.81 16.79
CA GLU A 216 26.42 -7.30 18.01
C GLU A 216 25.78 -6.69 19.26
N GLY A 217 25.74 -7.47 20.35
CA GLY A 217 25.18 -7.01 21.63
C GLY A 217 23.74 -6.49 21.53
N LEU A 218 23.55 -5.20 21.80
CA LEU A 218 22.25 -4.52 21.83
C LEU A 218 21.72 -4.14 20.43
N THR A 219 22.58 -4.12 19.41
CA THR A 219 22.20 -3.81 18.02
C THR A 219 21.89 -5.06 17.19
N LYS A 220 21.67 -6.21 17.85
CA LYS A 220 21.27 -7.43 17.17
C LYS A 220 19.88 -7.28 16.57
N ASN A 221 19.81 -7.48 15.25
CA ASN A 221 18.62 -7.44 14.40
C ASN A 221 18.58 -8.67 13.50
N ASN A 222 17.41 -8.99 12.96
CA ASN A 222 17.29 -9.93 11.86
C ASN A 222 17.59 -9.24 10.52
N LEU A 223 18.10 -9.99 9.55
CA LEU A 223 18.36 -9.52 8.19
C LEU A 223 17.32 -10.09 7.24
N LEU A 224 16.58 -9.20 6.59
CA LEU A 224 15.68 -9.51 5.49
C LEU A 224 16.37 -9.11 4.17
N VAL A 225 16.58 -10.08 3.29
CA VAL A 225 17.14 -9.84 1.95
C VAL A 225 16.03 -9.98 0.94
N VAL A 226 15.84 -8.94 0.13
CA VAL A 226 14.91 -8.91 -0.99
C VAL A 226 15.74 -8.97 -2.26
N GLU A 227 15.64 -10.08 -2.98
CA GLU A 227 16.29 -10.29 -4.29
C GLU A 227 15.44 -9.71 -5.41
#